data_AF-A0A258YT19-F1
#
_entry.id   AF-A0A258YT19-F1
#
_cell.length_a   1.000
_cell.length_b   1.000
_cell.length_c   1.000
_cell.angle_alpha   90.00
_cell.angle_beta   90.00
_cell.angle_gamma   90.00
#
_symmetry.space_group_name_H-M   'P 1'
#
loop_
_entity.id
_entity.type
_entity.pdbx_description
1 polymer ?
#
loop_
_entity_poly.entity_id
_entity_poly.type
_entity_poly.pdbx_seq_one_letter_code
_entity_poly.pdbx_strand_id
1 'polypeptide(L)' 'YAFPRDSSASILTSGLLGEQYIGLDAGGDSVKLKANDRILITQDAVVLENLIGRFLYDKAQEGTPQ' A
#
# COMPACT_ATOMS: atom_id res chain seq x y z
N TYR A 1 -0.87 7.42 20.63
CA TYR A 1 -2.01 7.31 19.70
C TYR A 1 -2.53 5.88 19.76
N ALA A 2 -3.85 5.66 19.74
CA ALA A 2 -4.44 4.33 19.85
C ALA A 2 -5.10 3.94 18.53
N PHE A 3 -4.62 2.85 17.92
CA PHE A 3 -5.13 2.36 16.64
C PHE A 3 -6.36 1.47 16.84
N PRO A 4 -7.43 1.66 16.05
CA PRO A 4 -8.52 0.70 15.91
C PRO A 4 -8.03 -0.71 15.57
N ARG A 5 -8.75 -1.75 16.00
CA ARG A 5 -8.39 -3.15 15.74
C ARG A 5 -8.37 -3.50 14.24
N ASP A 6 -9.17 -2.81 13.45
CA ASP A 6 -9.25 -2.90 12.00
C ASP A 6 -8.31 -1.93 11.27
N SER A 7 -7.28 -1.41 11.94
CA SER A 7 -6.24 -0.65 11.26
C SER A 7 -5.47 -1.53 10.26
N SER A 8 -5.06 -0.95 9.15
CA SER A 8 -4.26 -1.61 8.13
C SER A 8 -2.80 -1.16 8.17
N ALA A 9 -1.91 -2.03 7.70
CA ALA A 9 -0.49 -1.74 7.53
C ALA A 9 -0.05 -2.00 6.09
N SER A 10 0.71 -1.07 5.52
CA SER A 10 1.17 -1.14 4.13
C SER A 10 2.67 -0.87 4.03
N ILE A 11 3.38 -1.60 3.17
CA ILE A 11 4.79 -1.30 2.85
C ILE A 11 4.82 -0.21 1.78
N LEU A 12 5.33 0.96 2.13
CA LEU A 12 5.41 2.15 1.28
C LEU A 12 6.87 2.48 0.95
N THR A 13 7.09 3.14 -0.18
CA THR A 13 8.40 3.64 -0.61
C THR A 13 8.33 5.15 -0.74
N SER A 14 9.34 5.85 -0.22
CA SER A 14 9.45 7.31 -0.35
C SER A 14 9.70 7.70 -1.80
N GLY A 15 8.66 8.14 -2.50
CA GLY A 15 8.73 8.37 -3.94
C GLY A 15 8.97 7.07 -4.71
N LEU A 16 9.72 7.15 -5.82
CA LEU A 16 9.94 5.99 -6.70
C LEU A 16 11.06 5.05 -6.23
N LEU A 17 12.10 5.60 -5.61
CA LEU A 17 13.36 4.89 -5.31
C LEU A 17 13.92 5.23 -3.91
N GLY A 18 13.12 5.84 -3.04
CA GLY A 18 13.56 6.18 -1.69
C GLY A 18 13.53 4.99 -0.73
N GLU A 19 13.64 5.30 0.55
CA GLU A 19 13.58 4.30 1.61
C GLU A 19 12.18 3.69 1.76
N GLN A 20 12.13 2.47 2.31
CA GLN A 20 10.88 1.77 2.62
C GLN A 20 10.46 2.00 4.07
N TYR A 21 9.16 2.16 4.27
CA TYR A 21 8.57 2.33 5.60
C TYR A 21 7.18 1.69 5.67
N ILE A 22 6.66 1.51 6.88
CA ILE A 22 5.31 1.02 7.10
C ILE A 22 4.36 2.20 7.27
N GLY A 23 3.38 2.31 6.38
CA GLY A 23 2.21 3.17 6.56
C GLY A 23 1.15 2.46 7.41
N LEU A 24 0.51 3.20 8.31
CA LEU A 24 -0.63 2.72 9.10
C LEU A 24 -1.84 3.59 8.85
N ASP A 25 -2.95 2.99 8.42
CA ASP A 25 -4.23 3.66 8.28
C ASP A 25 -5.19 3.17 9.36
N ALA A 26 -5.79 4.12 10.07
CA ALA A 26 -6.75 3.82 11.12
C ALA A 26 -8.10 3.44 10.51
N GLY A 27 -8.63 2.29 10.92
CA GLY A 27 -9.99 1.88 10.58
C GLY A 27 -11.06 2.57 11.44
N GLY A 28 -12.24 1.98 11.47
CA GLY A 28 -13.42 2.51 12.17
C GLY A 28 -13.78 1.77 13.46
N ASP A 29 -13.06 0.71 13.84
CA ASP A 29 -13.45 -0.11 14.98
C ASP A 29 -13.41 0.67 16.30
N SER A 30 -14.48 0.47 17.08
CA SER A 30 -14.61 0.91 18.46
C SER A 30 -13.55 0.24 19.36
N VAL A 31 -13.17 -1.00 19.07
CA VAL A 31 -12.14 -1.75 19.78
C VAL A 31 -10.77 -1.32 19.29
N LYS A 32 -9.83 -1.12 20.23
CA LYS A 32 -8.45 -0.72 19.94
C LYS A 32 -7.49 -1.90 20.02
N LEU A 33 -6.41 -1.84 19.24
CA LEU A 33 -5.29 -2.76 19.35
C LEU A 33 -4.65 -2.64 20.74
N LYS A 34 -4.28 -3.78 21.31
CA LYS A 34 -3.54 -3.88 22.56
C LYS A 34 -2.06 -4.11 22.29
N ALA A 35 -1.24 -3.89 23.32
CA ALA A 35 0.18 -4.21 23.24
C ALA A 35 0.38 -5.69 22.88
N ASN A 36 1.27 -5.95 21.92
CA ASN A 36 1.57 -7.27 21.35
C ASN A 36 0.47 -7.91 20.50
N ASP A 37 -0.60 -7.16 20.16
CA ASP A 37 -1.53 -7.61 19.13
C ASP A 37 -0.87 -7.62 17.75
N ARG A 38 -1.48 -8.37 16.82
CA ARG A 38 -1.06 -8.44 15.42
C ARG A 38 -2.04 -7.64 14.56
N ILE A 39 -1.50 -6.85 13.64
CA ILE A 39 -2.28 -6.24 12.56
C ILE A 39 -2.62 -7.34 11.57
N LEU A 40 -3.91 -7.53 11.30
CA LEU A 40 -4.40 -8.60 10.42
C LEU A 40 -4.61 -8.13 8.98
N ILE A 41 -4.83 -6.83 8.79
CA ILE A 41 -5.06 -6.23 7.49
C ILE A 41 -3.73 -5.67 7.01
N THR A 42 -3.07 -6.37 6.10
CA THR A 42 -1.76 -5.96 5.57
C THR A 42 -1.81 -5.84 4.05
N GLN A 43 -1.02 -4.92 3.51
CA GLN A 43 -0.85 -4.75 2.08
C GLN A 43 0.62 -4.81 1.70
N ASP A 44 0.90 -5.60 0.67
CA ASP A 44 2.24 -5.78 0.13
C ASP A 44 2.73 -4.52 -0.59
N ALA A 45 4.05 -4.37 -0.65
CA ALA A 45 4.66 -3.36 -1.49
C ALA A 45 4.37 -3.64 -2.96
N VAL A 46 4.15 -2.58 -3.73
CA VAL A 46 4.03 -2.71 -5.18
C VAL A 46 5.40 -2.95 -5.79
N VAL A 47 5.51 -3.99 -6.62
CA VAL A 47 6.71 -4.32 -7.37
C VAL A 47 6.88 -3.30 -8.52
N LEU A 48 8.01 -2.60 -8.55
CA LEU A 48 8.29 -1.51 -9.49
C LEU A 48 8.19 -1.96 -10.95
N GLU A 49 8.69 -3.15 -11.25
CA GLU A 49 8.66 -3.76 -12.58
C GLU A 49 7.22 -3.93 -13.10
N ASN A 50 6.28 -4.28 -12.21
CA ASN A 50 4.87 -4.40 -12.56
C ASN A 50 4.27 -3.03 -12.90
N LEU A 51 4.68 -1.97 -12.20
CA LEU A 51 4.24 -0.60 -12.49
C LEU A 51 4.77 -0.10 -13.83
N ILE A 52 6.06 -0.32 -14.11
CA ILE A 52 6.67 0.06 -15.39
C ILE A 52 6.03 -0.72 -16.54
N GLY A 53 5.83 -2.04 -16.37
CA GLY A 53 5.18 -2.89 -17.37
C GLY A 53 3.76 -2.41 -17.70
N ARG A 54 2.95 -2.11 -16.68
CA ARG A 54 1.60 -1.54 -16.86
C ARG A 54 1.65 -0.19 -17.55
N PHE A 55 2.53 0.71 -17.13
CA PHE A 55 2.66 2.03 -17.75
C PHE A 55 3.02 1.94 -19.24
N LEU A 56 3.98 1.10 -19.61
CA LEU A 56 4.36 0.90 -21.01
C LEU A 56 3.21 0.32 -21.85
N TYR A 57 2.46 -0.64 -21.28
CA TYR A 57 1.28 -1.22 -21.92
C TYR A 57 0.18 -0.18 -22.14
N ASP A 58 -0.15 0.60 -21.12
CA ASP A 58 -1.15 1.66 -21.17
C ASP A 58 -0.76 2.72 -22.24
N LYS A 59 0.53 3.07 -22.33
CA LYS A 59 1.05 3.97 -23.37
C LYS A 59 0.98 3.39 -24.79
N ALA A 60 1.20 2.08 -24.95
CA ALA A 60 1.06 1.44 -26.26
C ALA A 60 -0.39 1.41 -26.75
N GLN A 61 -1.36 1.26 -25.83
CA GLN A 61 -2.80 1.31 -26.13
C GLN A 61 -3.23 2.71 -26.61
N GLU A 62 -2.71 3.78 -25.99
CA GLU A 62 -2.99 5.18 -26.40
C GLU A 62 -2.53 5.48 -27.84
N GLY A 63 -1.54 4.74 -28.37
CA GLY A 63 -0.96 4.94 -29.70
C GLY A 63 -1.63 4.16 -30.83
N THR A 64 -2.71 3.42 -30.57
CA THR A 64 -3.45 2.68 -31.61
C THR A 64 -4.70 3.48 -31.99
N PRO A 65 -4.72 4.25 -33.10
CA PRO A 65 -5.96 4.81 -33.60
C PRO A 65 -6.89 3.66 -33.99
N GLN A 66 -8.14 3.75 -33.56
CA GLN A 66 -9.20 2.82 -33.91
C GLN A 66 -9.50 2.83 -35.40
#